data_AF-A0A401NFZ2-F1
#
_entry.id   AF-A0A401NFZ2-F1
#
_cell.length_a   1.000
_cell.length_b   1.000
_cell.length_c   1.000
_cell.angle_alpha   90.00
_cell.angle_beta   90.00
_cell.angle_gamma   90.00
#
_symmetry.space_group_name_H-M   'P 1'
#
loop_
_entity.id
_entity.type
_entity.pdbx_description
1 polymer ?
#
loop_
_entity_poly.entity_id
_entity_poly.type
_entity_poly.pdbx_seq_one_letter_code
_entity_poly.pdbx_strand_id
1 'polypeptide(L)'
;MVQVVRCAAWRRICFKMGSERRIPMNKNIGVYEEPADIAKQQEQHYHLLSQLQSLVKDLSSTCQQRLSYDILSNLALALIDGTVFEIVQGLLEIQHLTEKNLYNQRLKLHSEHRALKQELLRKHKEALQNCKSHNIAVLRAAQQRELETLEQRVKDEQRMMDEKIVLELDQKVIDQQNTLEKAGVPGFYITTNPQELTLQMNLLELILKMQQKVSESGSC
;
A
#
# COMPACT_ATOMS: atom_id res chain seq x y z
N MET A 1 8.40 -11.79 3.31
CA MET A 1 7.33 -12.80 3.03
C MET A 1 6.15 -12.74 4.01
N VAL A 2 6.34 -12.50 5.32
CA VAL A 2 5.23 -12.37 6.31
C VAL A 2 4.52 -11.00 6.27
N GLN A 3 5.16 -9.97 5.71
CA GLN A 3 4.61 -8.60 5.63
C GLN A 3 3.53 -8.44 4.54
N VAL A 4 3.60 -9.17 3.41
CA VAL A 4 2.63 -9.09 2.29
C VAL A 4 1.20 -9.55 2.65
N VAL A 5 1.05 -10.58 3.48
CA VAL A 5 -0.29 -11.06 3.90
C VAL A 5 -1.02 -9.99 4.72
N ARG A 6 -0.27 -9.06 5.32
CA ARG A 6 -0.80 -7.95 6.12
C ARG A 6 -0.92 -6.65 5.32
N CYS A 7 -0.23 -6.53 4.19
CA CYS A 7 -0.51 -5.53 3.15
C CYS A 7 -1.92 -5.71 2.51
N ALA A 8 -2.53 -6.90 2.60
CA ALA A 8 -3.94 -7.08 2.25
C ALA A 8 -4.90 -6.31 3.18
N ALA A 9 -4.50 -6.02 4.42
CA ALA A 9 -5.26 -5.14 5.32
C ALA A 9 -5.13 -3.66 4.90
N TRP A 10 -3.97 -3.23 4.38
CA TRP A 10 -3.81 -1.93 3.73
C TRP A 10 -4.77 -1.74 2.55
N ARG A 11 -4.99 -2.78 1.71
CA ARG A 11 -5.98 -2.70 0.61
C ARG A 11 -7.41 -2.43 1.09
N ARG A 12 -7.77 -2.93 2.28
CA ARG A 12 -9.11 -2.78 2.84
C ARG A 12 -9.38 -1.35 3.34
N ILE A 13 -8.34 -0.67 3.82
CA ILE A 13 -8.41 0.73 4.26
C ILE A 13 -8.48 1.67 3.04
N CYS A 14 -7.70 1.39 1.99
CA CYS A 14 -7.64 2.26 0.82
C CYS A 14 -8.86 2.13 -0.12
N PHE A 15 -9.46 0.92 -0.26
CA PHE A 15 -10.62 0.73 -1.15
C PHE A 15 -11.90 1.40 -0.64
N LYS A 16 -11.98 1.73 0.66
CA LYS A 16 -13.15 2.41 1.25
C LYS A 16 -13.08 3.95 1.17
N MET A 17 -11.96 4.49 0.70
CA MET A 17 -11.64 5.93 0.68
C MET A 17 -11.67 6.55 -0.73
N GLY A 18 -12.12 5.80 -1.73
CA GLY A 18 -12.19 6.26 -3.12
C GLY A 18 -13.40 7.15 -3.40
N SER A 19 -13.46 8.35 -2.81
CA SER A 19 -14.13 9.56 -3.32
C SER A 19 -13.98 10.65 -2.26
N GLU A 20 -13.22 11.71 -2.54
CA GLU A 20 -13.73 13.09 -2.61
C GLU A 20 -12.56 14.10 -2.54
N ARG A 21 -12.53 14.98 -3.55
CA ARG A 21 -12.01 16.36 -3.64
C ARG A 21 -10.80 16.83 -2.81
N ARG A 22 -9.79 17.26 -3.60
CA ARG A 22 -8.70 18.18 -3.26
C ARG A 22 -9.27 19.60 -3.03
N ILE A 23 -9.00 20.20 -1.86
CA ILE A 23 -9.27 21.62 -1.55
C ILE A 23 -7.92 22.36 -1.45
N PRO A 24 -7.79 23.61 -1.93
CA PRO A 24 -6.54 24.36 -1.87
C PRO A 24 -6.48 25.43 -0.75
N MET A 25 -5.26 25.94 -0.53
CA MET A 25 -4.86 27.16 0.21
C MET A 25 -4.86 27.04 1.74
N ASN A 26 -4.00 27.71 2.53
CA ASN A 26 -3.23 28.93 2.34
C ASN A 26 -2.05 28.92 3.34
N LYS A 27 -0.86 29.35 2.92
CA LYS A 27 0.27 29.59 3.83
C LYS A 27 0.15 31.00 4.39
N ASN A 28 0.15 31.15 5.71
CA ASN A 28 0.67 32.35 6.33
C ASN A 28 1.37 32.01 7.66
N ILE A 29 2.69 32.13 7.63
CA ILE A 29 3.59 32.06 8.78
C ILE A 29 3.69 33.48 9.35
N GLY A 30 3.34 33.65 10.61
CA GLY A 30 3.54 34.87 11.37
C GLY A 30 3.86 34.53 12.82
N VAL A 31 5.14 34.65 13.16
CA VAL A 31 5.75 34.41 14.47
C VAL A 31 5.22 35.45 15.47
N TYR A 32 4.57 35.02 16.57
CA TYR A 32 4.59 35.56 17.94
C TYR A 32 3.60 34.71 18.78
N GLU A 33 4.07 33.81 19.64
CA GLU A 33 3.23 32.99 20.53
C GLU A 33 2.60 33.87 21.64
N GLU A 34 1.39 34.37 21.40
CA GLU A 34 0.55 34.96 22.44
C GLU A 34 -0.05 33.87 23.36
N PRO A 35 -0.32 34.16 24.64
CA PRO A 35 -1.01 33.23 25.55
C PRO A 35 -2.40 32.80 25.04
N ALA A 36 -3.00 33.57 24.12
CA ALA A 36 -4.23 33.21 23.43
C ALA A 36 -4.05 32.06 22.41
N ASP A 37 -2.85 31.90 21.84
CA ASP A 37 -2.52 30.86 20.87
C ASP A 37 -2.31 29.51 21.58
N ILE A 38 -1.65 29.54 22.74
CA ILE A 38 -1.48 28.36 23.61
C ILE A 38 -2.86 27.82 24.05
N ALA A 39 -3.79 28.70 24.42
CA ALA A 39 -5.14 28.29 24.81
C ALA A 39 -5.92 27.64 23.65
N LYS A 40 -5.79 28.18 22.43
CA LYS A 40 -6.40 27.61 21.23
C LYS A 40 -5.80 26.26 20.86
N GLN A 41 -4.48 26.13 20.93
CA GLN A 41 -3.79 24.87 20.66
C GLN A 41 -4.18 23.80 21.69
N GLN A 42 -4.33 24.18 22.96
CA GLN A 42 -4.81 23.29 24.02
C GLN A 42 -6.26 22.84 23.76
N GLU A 43 -7.15 23.74 23.34
CA GLU A 43 -8.53 23.41 22.98
C GLU A 43 -8.58 22.45 21.78
N GLN A 44 -7.79 22.72 20.73
CA GLN A 44 -7.66 21.84 19.57
C GLN A 44 -7.11 20.46 19.96
N HIS A 45 -6.11 20.41 20.84
CA HIS A 45 -5.56 19.16 21.36
C HIS A 45 -6.63 18.33 22.08
N TYR A 46 -7.38 18.93 23.01
CA TYR A 46 -8.47 18.24 23.71
C TYR A 46 -9.56 17.77 22.76
N HIS A 47 -9.90 18.58 21.74
CA HIS A 47 -10.86 18.22 20.72
C HIS A 47 -10.42 16.99 19.91
N LEU A 48 -9.19 17.01 19.38
CA LEU A 48 -8.63 15.89 18.62
C LEU A 48 -8.47 14.63 19.48
N LEU A 49 -8.04 14.77 20.73
CA LEU A 49 -7.92 13.67 21.68
C LEU A 49 -9.28 13.03 21.98
N SER A 50 -10.32 13.84 22.18
CA SER A 50 -11.69 13.34 22.40
C SER A 50 -12.19 12.54 21.19
N GLN A 51 -11.96 13.05 19.97
CA GLN A 51 -12.29 12.35 18.75
C GLN A 51 -11.52 11.03 18.59
N LEU A 52 -10.21 11.02 18.85
CA LEU A 52 -9.38 9.81 18.83
C LEU A 52 -9.90 8.78 19.84
N GLN A 53 -10.21 9.18 21.07
CA GLN A 53 -10.78 8.30 22.08
C GLN A 53 -12.12 7.72 21.66
N SER A 54 -12.99 8.50 21.00
CA SER A 54 -14.23 8.00 20.43
C SER A 54 -13.97 6.93 19.36
N LEU A 55 -13.03 7.18 18.44
CA LEU A 55 -12.69 6.22 17.39
C LEU A 55 -12.09 4.93 17.95
N VAL A 56 -11.33 5.01 19.05
CA VAL A 56 -10.76 3.84 19.73
C VAL A 56 -11.83 2.99 20.41
N LYS A 57 -12.89 3.60 20.95
CA LYS A 57 -14.01 2.86 21.55
C LYS A 57 -14.75 1.98 20.54
N ASP A 58 -14.72 2.36 19.27
CA ASP A 58 -15.33 1.60 18.17
C ASP A 58 -14.43 0.44 17.67
N LEU A 59 -13.19 0.33 18.17
CA LEU A 59 -12.26 -0.75 17.83
C LEU A 59 -12.43 -1.96 18.76
N SER A 60 -11.99 -3.14 18.30
CA SER A 60 -11.97 -4.35 19.13
C SER A 60 -11.15 -4.18 20.44
N SER A 61 -11.56 -4.87 21.51
CA SER A 61 -10.93 -4.76 22.84
C SER A 61 -9.42 -5.04 22.86
N THR A 62 -8.94 -5.96 22.02
CA THR A 62 -7.50 -6.26 21.85
C THR A 62 -6.71 -5.07 21.30
N CYS A 63 -7.35 -4.24 20.47
CA CYS A 63 -6.73 -3.02 19.94
C CYS A 63 -6.69 -1.91 20.98
N GLN A 64 -7.76 -1.77 21.78
CA GLN A 64 -7.86 -0.74 22.81
C GLN A 64 -6.77 -0.87 23.87
N GLN A 65 -6.46 -2.09 24.30
CA GLN A 65 -5.44 -2.35 25.33
C GLN A 65 -4.02 -1.94 24.93
N ARG A 66 -3.74 -1.82 23.62
CA ARG A 66 -2.41 -1.48 23.12
C ARG A 66 -2.24 0.01 22.80
N LEU A 67 -3.34 0.76 22.83
CA LEU A 67 -3.36 2.20 22.61
C LEU A 67 -3.42 2.89 23.98
N SER A 68 -2.26 3.18 24.55
CA SER A 68 -2.18 3.92 25.81
C SER A 68 -2.65 5.36 25.63
N TYR A 69 -3.11 5.98 26.73
CA TYR A 69 -3.46 7.40 26.74
C TYR A 69 -2.30 8.28 26.25
N ASP A 70 -1.07 7.96 26.64
CA ASP A 70 0.12 8.70 26.24
C ASP A 70 0.32 8.67 24.72
N ILE A 71 0.13 7.52 24.06
CA ILE A 71 0.23 7.42 22.59
C ILE A 71 -0.85 8.27 21.94
N LEU A 72 -2.10 8.22 22.43
CA LEU A 72 -3.20 9.00 21.87
C LEU A 72 -3.02 10.51 22.08
N SER A 73 -2.51 10.92 23.24
CA SER A 73 -2.24 12.32 23.57
C SER A 73 -1.12 12.89 22.70
N ASN A 74 -0.01 12.15 22.56
CA ASN A 74 1.09 12.54 21.69
C ASN A 74 0.67 12.55 20.22
N LEU A 75 -0.15 11.59 19.80
CA LEU A 75 -0.69 11.56 18.44
C LEU A 75 -1.59 12.76 18.18
N ALA A 76 -2.47 13.12 19.12
CA ALA A 76 -3.32 14.30 18.99
C ALA A 76 -2.49 15.58 18.79
N LEU A 77 -1.37 15.74 19.53
CA LEU A 77 -0.46 16.87 19.35
C LEU A 77 0.16 16.90 17.94
N ALA A 78 0.65 15.75 17.46
CA ALA A 78 1.26 15.64 16.14
C ALA A 78 0.28 15.90 14.98
N LEU A 79 -1.03 15.77 15.22
CA LEU A 79 -2.07 16.01 14.22
C LEU A 79 -2.55 17.47 14.14
N ILE A 80 -2.15 18.34 15.07
CA ILE A 80 -2.66 19.73 15.15
C ILE A 80 -2.34 20.54 13.90
N ASP A 81 -1.09 20.50 13.44
CA ASP A 81 -0.63 21.32 12.31
C ASP A 81 -1.09 20.80 10.93
N GLY A 82 -1.66 19.60 10.89
CA GLY A 82 -2.17 18.96 9.68
C GLY A 82 -1.11 18.36 8.74
N THR A 83 0.18 18.60 8.98
CA THR A 83 1.30 18.08 8.17
C THR A 83 1.29 16.56 8.12
N VAL A 84 0.98 15.90 9.25
CA VAL A 84 0.90 14.44 9.30
C VAL A 84 -0.20 13.89 8.38
N PHE A 85 -1.32 14.60 8.23
CA PHE A 85 -2.36 14.19 7.26
C PHE A 85 -1.87 14.30 5.82
N GLU A 86 -1.14 15.36 5.47
CA GLU A 86 -0.55 15.52 4.14
C GLU A 86 0.49 14.43 3.84
N ILE A 87 1.35 14.11 4.81
CA ILE A 87 2.35 13.05 4.69
C ILE A 87 1.67 11.70 4.45
N VAL A 88 0.66 11.36 5.28
CA VAL A 88 -0.08 10.11 5.13
C VAL A 88 -0.79 10.03 3.78
N GLN A 89 -1.37 11.14 3.30
CA GLN A 89 -1.99 11.20 1.99
C GLN A 89 -0.97 11.01 0.85
N GLY A 90 0.21 11.63 0.94
CA GLY A 90 1.30 11.44 -0.02
C GLY A 90 1.80 9.98 -0.04
N LEU A 91 1.97 9.36 1.12
CA LEU A 91 2.35 7.95 1.23
C LEU A 91 1.29 7.02 0.61
N LEU A 92 0.00 7.34 0.77
CA LEU A 92 -1.11 6.61 0.17
C LEU A 92 -1.09 6.70 -1.37
N GLU A 93 -0.85 7.89 -1.92
CA GLU A 93 -0.72 8.09 -3.37
C GLU A 93 0.48 7.33 -3.95
N ILE A 94 1.64 7.38 -3.29
CA ILE A 94 2.84 6.63 -3.67
C ILE A 94 2.56 5.12 -3.67
N GLN A 95 1.87 4.62 -2.64
CA GLN A 95 1.49 3.22 -2.57
C GLN A 95 0.57 2.83 -3.74
N HIS A 96 -0.48 3.59 -3.99
CA HIS A 96 -1.41 3.31 -5.09
C HIS A 96 -0.72 3.28 -6.44
N LEU A 97 0.16 4.25 -6.70
CA LEU A 97 0.92 4.30 -7.94
C LEU A 97 1.85 3.09 -8.08
N THR A 98 2.52 2.70 -6.99
CA THR A 98 3.42 1.54 -6.96
C THR A 98 2.66 0.24 -7.21
N GLU A 99 1.56 0.00 -6.49
CA GLU A 99 0.71 -1.18 -6.66
C GLU A 99 0.16 -1.28 -8.10
N LYS A 100 -0.32 -0.16 -8.65
CA LYS A 100 -0.81 -0.09 -10.04
C LYS A 100 0.30 -0.41 -11.04
N ASN A 101 1.51 0.12 -10.82
CA ASN A 101 2.66 -0.15 -11.68
C ASN A 101 3.03 -1.65 -11.65
N LEU A 102 3.20 -2.23 -10.47
CA LEU A 102 3.51 -3.65 -10.29
C LEU A 102 2.46 -4.57 -10.92
N TYR A 103 1.17 -4.24 -10.74
CA TYR A 103 0.08 -4.96 -11.37
C TYR A 103 0.16 -4.90 -12.91
N ASN A 104 0.38 -3.70 -13.47
CA ASN A 104 0.51 -3.52 -14.91
C ASN A 104 1.73 -4.25 -15.49
N GLN A 105 2.86 -4.26 -14.77
CA GLN A 105 4.05 -5.02 -15.17
C GLN A 105 3.74 -6.53 -15.21
N ARG A 106 3.05 -7.06 -14.20
CA ARG A 106 2.63 -8.47 -14.17
C ARG A 106 1.68 -8.81 -15.31
N LEU A 107 0.70 -7.95 -15.60
CA LEU A 107 -0.21 -8.12 -16.73
C LEU A 107 0.53 -8.13 -18.07
N LYS A 108 1.49 -7.21 -18.24
CA LYS A 108 2.31 -7.13 -19.46
C LYS A 108 3.07 -8.43 -19.68
N LEU A 109 3.74 -8.95 -18.65
CA LEU A 109 4.46 -10.23 -18.72
C LEU A 109 3.53 -11.38 -19.14
N HIS A 110 2.34 -11.47 -18.53
CA HIS A 110 1.35 -12.48 -18.94
C HIS A 110 0.89 -12.33 -20.38
N SER A 111 0.72 -11.10 -20.87
CA SER A 111 0.34 -10.85 -22.26
C SER A 111 1.45 -11.27 -23.24
N GLU A 112 2.71 -11.01 -22.90
CA GLU A 112 3.89 -11.43 -23.66
C GLU A 112 4.00 -12.95 -23.70
N HIS A 113 3.82 -13.64 -22.57
CA HIS A 113 3.79 -15.11 -22.51
C HIS A 113 2.69 -15.71 -23.38
N ARG A 114 1.50 -15.12 -23.37
CA ARG A 114 0.38 -15.55 -24.22
C ARG A 114 0.73 -15.39 -25.70
N ALA A 115 1.29 -14.25 -26.09
CA ALA A 115 1.71 -14.00 -27.47
C ALA A 115 2.82 -14.97 -27.91
N LEU A 116 3.83 -15.22 -27.07
CA LEU A 116 4.90 -16.17 -27.33
C LEU A 116 4.36 -17.60 -27.54
N LYS A 117 3.44 -18.05 -26.69
CA LYS A 117 2.82 -19.38 -26.85
C LYS A 117 1.99 -19.47 -28.13
N GLN A 118 1.22 -18.44 -28.47
CA GLN A 118 0.45 -18.40 -29.72
C GLN A 118 1.37 -18.45 -30.95
N GLU A 119 2.46 -17.69 -30.93
CA GLU A 119 3.42 -17.65 -32.03
C GLU A 119 4.16 -18.99 -32.19
N LEU A 120 4.55 -19.64 -31.09
CA LEU A 120 5.14 -20.98 -31.12
C LEU A 120 4.19 -22.00 -31.75
N LEU A 121 2.92 -22.02 -31.30
CA LEU A 121 1.91 -22.92 -31.82
C LEU A 121 1.60 -22.66 -33.30
N ARG A 122 1.62 -21.39 -33.75
CA ARG A 122 1.49 -21.03 -35.16
C ARG A 122 2.63 -21.63 -35.99
N LYS A 123 3.88 -21.45 -35.56
CA LYS A 123 5.06 -22.04 -36.21
C LYS A 123 5.00 -23.56 -36.24
N HIS A 124 4.58 -24.20 -35.15
CA HIS A 124 4.42 -25.66 -35.09
C HIS A 124 3.39 -26.16 -36.11
N LYS A 125 2.26 -25.46 -36.25
CA LYS A 125 1.22 -25.78 -37.23
C LYS A 125 1.73 -25.65 -38.67
N GLU A 126 2.44 -24.56 -38.98
CA GLU A 126 3.02 -24.32 -40.31
C GLU A 126 4.10 -25.35 -40.67
N ALA A 127 4.97 -25.70 -39.71
CA ALA A 127 5.95 -26.74 -39.91
C ALA A 127 5.31 -28.11 -40.18
N LEU A 128 4.18 -28.42 -39.52
CA LEU A 128 3.46 -29.68 -39.72
C LEU A 128 2.78 -29.75 -41.09
N GLN A 129 2.24 -28.63 -41.59
CA GLN A 129 1.62 -28.55 -42.92
C GLN A 129 2.63 -28.77 -44.06
N ASN A 130 3.89 -28.38 -43.85
CA ASN A 130 4.94 -28.47 -44.87
C ASN A 130 5.79 -29.75 -44.79
N CYS A 131 5.51 -30.66 -43.84
CA CYS A 131 6.38 -31.81 -43.56
C CYS A 131 5.93 -33.10 -44.28
N LYS A 132 6.89 -33.92 -44.72
CA LYS A 132 6.63 -35.24 -45.33
C LYS A 132 6.32 -36.32 -44.27
N SER A 133 5.51 -37.31 -44.62
CA SER A 133 4.96 -38.34 -43.71
C SER A 133 6.00 -39.06 -42.82
N HIS A 134 7.16 -39.38 -43.38
CA HIS A 134 8.27 -40.06 -42.69
C HIS A 134 8.88 -39.26 -41.52
N ASN A 135 8.75 -37.93 -41.48
CA ASN A 135 9.38 -37.07 -40.46
C ASN A 135 8.43 -36.59 -39.35
N ILE A 136 7.14 -36.95 -39.42
CA ILE A 136 6.11 -36.36 -38.56
C ILE A 136 6.31 -36.71 -37.08
N ALA A 137 6.69 -37.95 -36.76
CA ALA A 137 6.86 -38.38 -35.37
C ALA A 137 8.01 -37.65 -34.67
N VAL A 138 9.16 -37.53 -35.34
CA VAL A 138 10.34 -36.82 -34.83
C VAL A 138 10.05 -35.33 -34.68
N LEU A 139 9.36 -34.72 -35.66
CA LEU A 139 8.96 -33.32 -35.59
C LEU A 139 8.02 -33.05 -34.40
N ARG A 140 7.00 -33.89 -34.20
CA ARG A 140 6.08 -33.75 -33.05
C ARG A 140 6.80 -33.88 -31.71
N ALA A 141 7.75 -34.81 -31.60
CA ALA A 141 8.57 -34.95 -30.40
C ALA A 141 9.45 -33.71 -30.14
N ALA A 142 10.00 -33.08 -31.19
CA ALA A 142 10.72 -31.82 -31.06
C ALA A 142 9.80 -30.66 -30.62
N GLN A 143 8.63 -30.53 -31.26
CA GLN A 143 7.62 -29.52 -30.92
C GLN A 143 7.14 -29.64 -29.46
N GLN A 144 6.91 -30.87 -29.00
CA GLN A 144 6.51 -31.13 -27.61
C GLN A 144 7.58 -30.66 -26.62
N ARG A 145 8.86 -30.97 -26.88
CA ARG A 145 9.98 -30.50 -26.04
C ARG A 145 10.12 -28.99 -26.04
N GLU A 146 9.91 -28.33 -27.17
CA GLU A 146 9.91 -26.87 -27.26
C GLU A 146 8.78 -26.25 -26.43
N LEU A 147 7.59 -26.84 -26.46
CA LEU A 147 6.45 -26.38 -25.66
C LEU A 147 6.73 -26.54 -24.16
N GLU A 148 7.24 -27.69 -23.73
CA GLU A 148 7.64 -27.95 -22.34
C GLU A 148 8.71 -26.96 -21.86
N THR A 149 9.70 -26.68 -22.70
CA THR A 149 10.75 -25.69 -22.41
C THR A 149 10.16 -24.29 -22.25
N LEU A 150 9.24 -23.90 -23.14
CA LEU A 150 8.57 -22.60 -23.04
C LEU A 150 7.70 -22.53 -21.78
N GLU A 151 6.94 -23.57 -21.46
CA GLU A 151 6.08 -23.61 -20.27
C GLU A 151 6.88 -23.53 -18.98
N GLN A 152 8.03 -24.22 -18.91
CA GLN A 152 8.94 -24.12 -17.79
C GLN A 152 9.50 -22.70 -17.65
N ARG A 153 9.96 -22.10 -18.75
CA ARG A 153 10.45 -20.71 -18.76
C ARG A 153 9.38 -19.71 -18.31
N VAL A 154 8.16 -19.83 -18.83
CA VAL A 154 7.01 -18.99 -18.44
C VAL A 154 6.73 -19.09 -16.95
N LYS A 155 6.75 -20.31 -16.39
CA LYS A 155 6.55 -20.55 -14.96
C LYS A 155 7.63 -19.91 -14.10
N ASP A 156 8.89 -20.02 -14.53
CA ASP A 156 10.02 -19.44 -13.79
C ASP A 156 10.02 -17.91 -13.86
N GLU A 157 9.74 -17.32 -15.02
CA GLU A 157 9.58 -15.87 -15.18
C GLU A 157 8.42 -15.32 -14.34
N GLN A 158 7.28 -16.03 -14.28
CA GLN A 158 6.17 -15.65 -13.41
C GLN A 158 6.54 -15.71 -11.93
N ARG A 159 7.27 -16.75 -11.51
CA ARG A 159 7.74 -16.88 -10.12
C ARG A 159 8.69 -15.74 -9.74
N MET A 160 9.68 -15.47 -10.59
CA MET A 160 10.63 -14.38 -10.36
C MET A 160 9.91 -13.02 -10.27
N MET A 161 8.89 -12.80 -11.10
CA MET A 161 8.08 -11.60 -11.04
C MET A 161 7.28 -11.49 -9.74
N ASP A 162 6.64 -12.57 -9.29
CA ASP A 162 5.86 -12.58 -8.04
C ASP A 162 6.76 -12.38 -6.81
N GLU A 163 7.94 -12.99 -6.79
CA GLU A 163 8.96 -12.76 -5.75
C GLU A 163 9.43 -11.30 -5.73
N LYS A 164 9.70 -10.72 -6.91
CA LYS A 164 10.06 -9.31 -7.04
C LYS A 164 8.96 -8.37 -6.52
N ILE A 165 7.70 -8.62 -6.88
CA ILE A 165 6.54 -7.84 -6.40
C ILE A 165 6.49 -7.87 -4.87
N VAL A 166 6.65 -9.05 -4.26
CA VAL A 166 6.66 -9.21 -2.80
C VAL A 166 7.78 -8.39 -2.16
N LEU A 167 8.99 -8.45 -2.71
CA LEU A 167 10.14 -7.70 -2.18
C LEU A 167 9.95 -6.18 -2.31
N GLU A 168 9.43 -5.70 -3.44
CA GLU A 168 9.16 -4.27 -3.62
C GLU A 168 8.07 -3.77 -2.66
N LEU A 169 7.03 -4.56 -2.41
CA LEU A 169 5.99 -4.21 -1.43
C LEU A 169 6.51 -4.23 0.00
N ASP A 170 7.32 -5.24 0.37
CA ASP A 170 7.95 -5.31 1.70
C ASP A 170 8.88 -4.08 1.91
N GLN A 171 9.63 -3.65 0.89
CA GLN A 171 10.45 -2.43 0.95
C GLN A 171 9.59 -1.16 1.12
N LYS A 172 8.43 -1.07 0.45
CA LYS A 172 7.53 0.08 0.62
C LYS A 172 7.00 0.22 2.04
N VAL A 173 6.74 -0.88 2.74
CA VAL A 173 6.36 -0.83 4.16
C VAL A 173 7.47 -0.22 5.01
N ILE A 174 8.73 -0.61 4.76
CA ILE A 174 9.90 -0.07 5.47
C ILE A 174 10.05 1.43 5.19
N ASP A 175 9.94 1.85 3.93
CA ASP A 175 10.04 3.26 3.53
C ASP A 175 8.95 4.12 4.19
N GLN A 176 7.71 3.61 4.25
CA GLN A 176 6.58 4.27 4.92
C GLN A 176 6.81 4.40 6.42
N GLN A 177 7.24 3.33 7.09
CA GLN A 177 7.58 3.35 8.52
C GLN A 177 8.67 4.40 8.82
N ASN A 178 9.76 4.39 8.04
CA ASN A 178 10.87 5.33 8.18
C ASN A 178 10.43 6.79 7.92
N THR A 179 9.53 7.01 6.96
CA THR A 179 9.02 8.36 6.66
C THR A 179 8.18 8.89 7.83
N LEU A 180 7.30 8.06 8.38
CA LEU A 180 6.44 8.44 9.52
C LEU A 180 7.25 8.62 10.81
N GLU A 181 8.27 7.78 11.04
CA GLU A 181 9.22 7.92 12.15
C GLU A 181 9.98 9.25 12.06
N LYS A 182 10.52 9.58 10.88
CA LYS A 182 11.24 10.85 10.64
C LYS A 182 10.34 12.08 10.71
N ALA A 183 9.07 11.93 10.39
CA ALA A 183 8.07 12.97 10.56
C ALA A 183 7.64 13.14 12.04
N GLY A 184 8.18 12.33 12.96
CA GLY A 184 7.88 12.41 14.38
C GLY A 184 6.50 11.85 14.76
N VAL A 185 5.88 11.02 13.90
CA VAL A 185 4.56 10.45 14.17
C VAL A 185 4.67 9.42 15.30
N PRO A 186 3.97 9.60 16.44
CA PRO A 186 4.09 8.70 17.59
C PRO A 186 3.70 7.25 17.25
N GLY A 187 4.49 6.30 17.76
CA GLY A 187 4.26 4.87 17.57
C GLY A 187 4.80 4.29 16.26
N PHE A 188 5.38 5.10 15.38
CA PHE A 188 6.02 4.64 14.15
C PHE A 188 7.53 4.53 14.30
N TYR A 189 8.05 3.38 13.88
CA TYR A 189 9.46 3.02 13.80
C TYR A 189 9.60 1.79 12.91
N ILE A 190 10.78 1.55 12.34
CA ILE A 190 11.00 0.36 11.50
C ILE A 190 10.88 -0.91 12.36
N THR A 191 9.94 -1.78 12.01
CA THR A 191 9.71 -3.04 12.74
C THR A 191 9.15 -4.13 11.86
N THR A 192 9.59 -5.36 12.12
CA THR A 192 9.08 -6.59 11.51
C THR A 192 8.23 -7.42 12.49
N ASN A 193 8.12 -6.98 13.75
CA ASN A 193 7.32 -7.67 14.75
C ASN A 193 5.83 -7.61 14.36
N PRO A 194 5.14 -8.75 14.23
CA PRO A 194 3.72 -8.77 13.86
C PRO A 194 2.83 -7.95 14.81
N GLN A 195 3.10 -7.99 16.11
CA GLN A 195 2.29 -7.22 17.05
C GLN A 195 2.47 -5.72 16.79
N GLU A 196 3.70 -5.24 16.70
CA GLU A 196 4.01 -3.83 16.44
C GLU A 196 3.49 -3.35 15.08
N LEU A 197 3.59 -4.19 14.04
CA LEU A 197 2.98 -3.91 12.74
C LEU A 197 1.47 -3.71 12.86
N THR A 198 0.77 -4.56 13.63
CA THR A 198 -0.67 -4.40 13.85
C THR A 198 -0.98 -3.10 14.58
N LEU A 199 -0.16 -2.70 15.55
CA LEU A 199 -0.34 -1.43 16.26
C LEU A 199 -0.19 -0.23 15.30
N GLN A 200 0.88 -0.20 14.52
CA GLN A 200 1.13 0.85 13.51
C GLN A 200 0.01 0.93 12.48
N MET A 201 -0.56 -0.21 12.06
CA MET A 201 -1.73 -0.24 11.19
C MET A 201 -2.96 0.42 11.81
N ASN A 202 -3.23 0.12 13.07
CA ASN A 202 -4.38 0.70 13.77
C ASN A 202 -4.20 2.20 13.98
N LEU A 203 -2.97 2.66 14.28
CA LEU A 203 -2.64 4.09 14.37
C LEU A 203 -2.87 4.80 13.03
N LEU A 204 -2.42 4.20 11.92
CA LEU A 204 -2.63 4.77 10.59
C LEU A 204 -4.13 4.85 10.24
N GLU A 205 -4.92 3.83 10.57
CA GLU A 205 -6.37 3.84 10.39
C GLU A 205 -7.04 4.97 11.20
N LEU A 206 -6.59 5.20 12.43
CA LEU A 206 -7.08 6.31 13.26
C LEU A 206 -6.76 7.66 12.62
N ILE A 207 -5.53 7.86 12.14
CA ILE A 207 -5.12 9.11 11.45
C ILE A 207 -6.03 9.36 10.23
N LEU A 208 -6.27 8.34 9.41
CA LEU A 208 -7.14 8.45 8.23
C LEU A 208 -8.61 8.76 8.59
N LYS A 209 -9.14 8.16 9.66
CA LYS A 209 -10.49 8.46 10.15
C LYS A 209 -10.61 9.87 10.74
N MET A 210 -9.56 10.34 11.42
CA MET A 210 -9.49 11.72 11.91
C MET A 210 -9.52 12.70 10.74
N GLN A 211 -8.76 12.44 9.69
CA GLN A 211 -8.75 13.28 8.48
C GLN A 211 -10.15 13.41 7.85
N GLN A 212 -10.92 12.32 7.79
CA GLN A 212 -12.31 12.33 7.28
C GLN A 212 -13.20 13.24 8.12
N LYS A 213 -13.17 13.09 9.45
CA LYS A 213 -13.98 13.92 10.35
C LYS A 213 -13.61 15.40 10.29
N VAL A 214 -12.33 15.72 10.13
CA VAL A 214 -11.86 17.11 9.94
C VAL A 214 -12.36 17.67 8.60
N SER A 215 -12.37 16.86 7.55
CA SER A 215 -12.87 17.26 6.22
C SER A 215 -14.39 17.49 6.21
N GLU A 216 -15.14 16.69 6.96
CA GLU A 216 -16.60 16.82 7.11
C GLU A 216 -16.99 18.07 7.93
N SER A 217 -16.21 18.41 8.96
CA SER A 217 -16.47 19.59 9.81
C SER A 217 -16.02 20.92 9.18
N GLY A 218 -15.08 20.89 8.24
CA GLY A 218 -14.64 22.07 7.46
C GLY A 218 -15.51 22.42 6.24
N SER A 219 -16.59 21.68 5.99
CA SER A 219 -17.52 21.90 4.85
C SER A 219 -18.81 22.67 5.22
N CYS A 220 -18.85 23.31 6.39
CA CYS A 220 -19.95 24.18 6.84
C CYS A 220 -19.55 25.66 6.80
#